data_AF-A0A650CK42-F1
#
_entry.id   AF-A0A650CK42-F1
#
_cell.length_a   1.000
_cell.length_b   1.000
_cell.length_c   1.000
_cell.angle_alpha   90.00
_cell.angle_beta   90.00
_cell.angle_gamma   90.00
#
_symmetry.space_group_name_H-M   'P 1'
#
loop_
_entity.id
_entity.type
_entity.pdbx_description
1 polymer ?
#
loop_
_entity_poly.entity_id
_entity_poly.type
_entity_poly.pdbx_seq_one_letter_code
_entity_poly.pdbx_strand_id
1 'polypeptide(L)'
;MNQTIKDAEKLAKRILTHKIRKSLGEYYIFWSTYVVIEGLLYSISSIHSLLIYFLIPLLLIYIAYTSVIFHKAYSKREFLHSSKNRLRDILFTALMLSIIGLWVYTLITLNDFSYYIVSDAVYTTIISIFIYDTARDTGKVRYYDYVAIITFIISMLLGPFNSLFYYLYFFFWIYAGVKSIVESYEGSEDEQ
;
A
#
# COMPACT_ATOMS: atom_id res chain seq x y z
N MET A 1 -34.72 -11.24 18.97
CA MET A 1 -34.28 -11.61 17.60
C MET A 1 -33.64 -10.42 16.88
N ASN A 2 -34.31 -9.26 16.76
CA ASN A 2 -33.71 -8.08 16.10
C ASN A 2 -32.50 -7.49 16.86
N GLN A 3 -32.49 -7.54 18.20
CA GLN A 3 -31.36 -7.07 19.02
C GLN A 3 -30.12 -7.97 18.80
N THR A 4 -30.29 -9.28 18.93
CA THR A 4 -29.25 -10.30 18.72
C THR A 4 -28.63 -10.26 17.33
N ILE A 5 -29.42 -9.95 16.30
CA ILE A 5 -28.90 -9.79 14.92
C ILE A 5 -28.04 -8.52 14.83
N LYS A 6 -28.50 -7.40 15.38
CA LYS A 6 -27.74 -6.14 15.41
C LYS A 6 -26.43 -6.26 16.19
N ASP A 7 -26.45 -6.98 17.31
CA ASP A 7 -25.26 -7.20 18.12
C ASP A 7 -24.23 -8.09 17.38
N ALA A 8 -24.71 -9.13 16.68
CA ALA A 8 -23.86 -9.96 15.83
C ALA A 8 -23.26 -9.17 14.65
N GLU A 9 -24.04 -8.29 14.00
CA GLU A 9 -23.55 -7.39 12.95
C GLU A 9 -22.49 -6.41 13.47
N LYS A 10 -22.72 -5.82 14.66
CA LYS A 10 -21.75 -4.92 15.30
C LYS A 10 -20.44 -5.63 15.62
N LEU A 11 -20.51 -6.85 16.14
CA LEU A 11 -19.36 -7.68 16.44
C LEU A 11 -18.61 -8.10 15.17
N ALA A 12 -19.32 -8.51 14.13
CA ALA A 12 -18.73 -8.83 12.82
C ALA A 12 -18.03 -7.60 12.22
N LYS A 13 -18.66 -6.42 12.30
CA LYS A 13 -18.06 -5.16 11.86
C LYS A 13 -16.78 -4.83 12.61
N ARG A 14 -16.77 -4.99 13.94
CA ARG A 14 -15.58 -4.78 14.76
C ARG A 14 -14.42 -5.70 14.33
N ILE A 15 -14.70 -7.01 14.18
CA ILE A 15 -13.69 -7.99 13.74
C ILE A 15 -13.13 -7.63 12.36
N LEU A 16 -13.99 -7.22 11.43
CA LEU A 16 -13.57 -6.89 10.07
C LEU A 16 -12.73 -5.60 10.04
N THR A 17 -13.12 -4.59 10.82
CA THR A 17 -12.32 -3.37 11.02
C THR A 17 -10.90 -3.68 11.51
N HIS A 18 -10.74 -4.53 12.54
CA HIS A 18 -9.42 -4.93 13.02
C HIS A 18 -8.62 -5.66 11.95
N LYS A 19 -9.25 -6.57 11.21
CA LYS A 19 -8.59 -7.30 10.12
C LYS A 19 -8.17 -6.39 8.96
N ILE A 20 -8.89 -5.29 8.69
CA ILE A 20 -8.51 -4.29 7.69
C ILE A 20 -7.34 -3.44 8.21
N ARG A 21 -7.40 -3.00 9.48
CA ARG A 21 -6.30 -2.25 10.12
C ARG A 21 -5.00 -3.03 10.15
N LYS A 22 -5.05 -4.33 10.47
CA LYS A 22 -3.89 -5.21 10.39
C LYS A 22 -3.32 -5.28 8.98
N SER A 23 -4.17 -5.41 7.95
CA SER A 23 -3.73 -5.45 6.56
C SER A 23 -3.09 -4.13 6.09
N LEU A 24 -3.61 -2.97 6.52
CA LEU A 24 -2.94 -1.69 6.29
C LEU A 24 -1.58 -1.63 6.98
N GLY A 25 -1.49 -2.14 8.21
CA GLY A 25 -0.24 -2.19 8.95
C GLY A 25 0.82 -3.07 8.27
N GLU A 26 0.42 -4.27 7.82
CA GLU A 26 1.26 -5.17 7.02
C GLU A 26 1.73 -4.49 5.72
N TYR A 27 0.84 -3.75 5.05
CA TYR A 27 1.18 -2.98 3.85
C TYR A 27 2.26 -1.92 4.12
N TYR A 28 2.11 -1.12 5.18
CA TYR A 28 3.09 -0.07 5.50
C TYR A 28 4.46 -0.65 5.86
N ILE A 29 4.49 -1.69 6.70
CA ILE A 29 5.75 -2.35 7.07
C ILE A 29 6.39 -2.96 5.84
N PHE A 30 5.62 -3.65 5.00
CA PHE A 30 6.15 -4.27 3.81
C PHE A 30 6.79 -3.22 2.89
N TRP A 31 6.07 -2.17 2.52
CA TRP A 31 6.64 -1.10 1.68
C TRP A 31 7.84 -0.41 2.32
N SER A 32 7.94 -0.35 3.67
CA SER A 32 9.11 0.24 4.32
C SER A 32 10.40 -0.54 3.98
N THR A 33 10.27 -1.85 3.77
CA THR A 33 11.40 -2.69 3.36
C THR A 33 11.81 -2.45 1.91
N TYR A 34 10.91 -1.99 1.03
CA TYR A 34 11.25 -1.61 -0.35
C TYR A 34 12.25 -0.46 -0.33
N VAL A 35 11.94 0.60 0.43
CA VAL A 35 12.76 1.80 0.56
C VAL A 35 14.15 1.47 1.11
N VAL A 36 14.23 0.57 2.09
CA VAL A 36 15.49 0.11 2.66
C VAL A 36 16.31 -0.66 1.62
N ILE A 37 15.69 -1.61 0.90
CA ILE A 37 16.38 -2.40 -0.13
C ILE A 37 16.87 -1.50 -1.27
N GLU A 38 16.01 -0.61 -1.77
CA GLU A 38 16.36 0.35 -2.81
C GLU A 38 17.57 1.19 -2.38
N GLY A 39 17.53 1.76 -1.18
CA GLY A 39 18.65 2.52 -0.64
C GLY A 39 19.95 1.70 -0.52
N LEU A 40 19.88 0.47 -0.01
CA LEU A 40 21.05 -0.41 0.06
C LEU A 40 21.64 -0.71 -1.33
N LEU A 41 20.79 -0.96 -2.33
CA LEU A 41 21.24 -1.21 -3.71
C LEU A 41 21.88 0.04 -4.33
N TYR A 42 21.31 1.22 -4.11
CA TYR A 42 21.90 2.50 -4.54
C TYR A 42 23.21 2.84 -3.82
N SER A 43 23.45 2.31 -2.63
CA SER A 43 24.72 2.54 -1.91
C SER A 43 25.90 1.77 -2.53
N ILE A 44 25.63 0.77 -3.37
CA ILE A 44 26.66 -0.07 -4.00
C ILE A 44 26.98 0.50 -5.39
N SER A 45 28.08 1.25 -5.49
CA SER A 45 28.49 1.93 -6.73
C SER A 45 28.72 0.97 -7.91
N SER A 46 29.19 -0.25 -7.65
CA SER A 46 29.55 -1.25 -8.67
C SER A 46 28.37 -1.86 -9.42
N ILE A 47 27.14 -1.73 -8.91
CA ILE A 47 25.93 -2.31 -9.53
C ILE A 47 25.01 -1.25 -10.13
N HIS A 48 25.40 0.03 -10.17
CA HIS A 48 24.55 1.12 -10.68
C HIS A 48 24.06 0.89 -12.12
N SER A 49 24.90 0.33 -12.99
CA SER A 49 24.51 0.01 -14.36
C SER A 49 23.55 -1.19 -14.45
N LEU A 50 23.51 -2.03 -13.42
CA LEU A 50 22.66 -3.22 -13.35
C LEU A 50 21.43 -3.05 -12.45
N LEU A 51 21.37 -1.95 -11.71
CA LEU A 51 20.39 -1.66 -10.66
C LEU A 51 18.95 -1.76 -11.17
N ILE A 52 18.70 -1.30 -12.41
CA ILE A 52 17.39 -1.37 -13.05
C ILE A 52 16.91 -2.82 -13.23
N TYR A 53 17.82 -3.76 -13.53
CA TYR A 53 17.47 -5.17 -13.72
C TYR A 53 17.17 -5.88 -12.40
N PHE A 54 17.64 -5.36 -11.27
CA PHE A 54 17.29 -5.86 -9.93
C PHE A 54 16.03 -5.20 -9.37
N LEU A 55 15.86 -3.89 -9.61
CA LEU A 55 14.72 -3.13 -9.11
C LEU A 55 13.40 -3.52 -9.81
N ILE A 56 13.43 -3.81 -11.12
CA ILE A 56 12.21 -4.21 -11.85
C ILE A 56 11.58 -5.49 -11.27
N PRO A 57 12.29 -6.64 -11.15
CA PRO A 57 11.73 -7.84 -10.53
C PRO A 57 11.33 -7.64 -9.08
N LEU A 58 12.11 -6.87 -8.31
CA LEU A 58 11.78 -6.56 -6.92
C LEU A 58 10.44 -5.82 -6.84
N LEU A 59 10.28 -4.74 -7.60
CA LEU A 59 9.04 -3.98 -7.67
C LEU A 59 7.85 -4.85 -8.07
N LEU A 60 8.02 -5.78 -9.02
CA LEU A 60 6.95 -6.73 -9.39
C LEU A 60 6.46 -7.55 -8.19
N ILE A 61 7.38 -8.01 -7.33
CA ILE A 61 7.02 -8.70 -6.09
C ILE A 61 6.23 -7.77 -5.18
N TYR A 62 6.67 -6.51 -5.02
CA TYR A 62 6.00 -5.55 -4.16
C TYR A 62 4.59 -5.22 -4.61
N ILE A 63 4.38 -5.04 -5.91
CA ILE A 63 3.08 -4.71 -6.47
C ILE A 63 2.15 -5.93 -6.48
N ALA A 64 2.67 -7.13 -6.78
CA ALA A 64 1.90 -8.36 -6.64
C ALA A 64 1.43 -8.55 -5.19
N TYR A 65 2.31 -8.34 -4.22
CA TYR A 65 1.96 -8.45 -2.81
C TYR A 65 0.99 -7.36 -2.35
N THR A 66 1.15 -6.13 -2.84
CA THR A 66 0.21 -5.02 -2.65
C THR A 66 -1.18 -5.41 -3.15
N SER A 67 -1.26 -6.01 -4.34
CA SER A 67 -2.51 -6.50 -4.91
C SER A 67 -3.17 -7.55 -4.02
N VAL A 68 -2.39 -8.48 -3.47
CA VAL A 68 -2.87 -9.50 -2.52
C VAL A 68 -3.37 -8.87 -1.22
N ILE A 69 -2.67 -7.90 -0.64
CA ILE A 69 -3.09 -7.24 0.61
C ILE A 69 -4.41 -6.49 0.39
N PHE A 70 -4.49 -5.66 -0.65
CA PHE A 70 -5.70 -4.90 -0.91
C PHE A 70 -6.88 -5.81 -1.28
N HIS A 71 -6.66 -6.89 -2.04
CA HIS A 71 -7.70 -7.90 -2.26
C HIS A 71 -8.19 -8.55 -0.94
N LYS A 72 -7.27 -8.88 -0.03
CA LYS A 72 -7.65 -9.36 1.33
C LYS A 72 -8.41 -8.31 2.12
N ALA A 73 -8.07 -7.03 2.02
CA ALA A 73 -8.80 -5.95 2.66
C ALA A 73 -10.19 -5.77 2.04
N TYR A 74 -10.31 -5.88 0.71
CA TYR A 74 -11.58 -5.74 -0.01
C TYR A 74 -12.54 -6.90 0.20
N SER A 75 -12.07 -8.15 0.16
CA SER A 75 -12.92 -9.31 0.45
C SER A 75 -13.54 -9.23 1.85
N LYS A 76 -12.80 -8.71 2.84
CA LYS A 76 -13.32 -8.41 4.19
C LYS A 76 -14.36 -7.29 4.16
N ARG A 77 -14.15 -6.27 3.32
CA ARG A 77 -15.07 -5.14 3.07
C ARG A 77 -16.37 -5.60 2.41
N GLU A 78 -16.31 -6.57 1.51
CA GLU A 78 -17.47 -7.14 0.81
C GLU A 78 -18.38 -7.93 1.76
N PHE A 79 -17.84 -8.47 2.84
CA PHE A 79 -18.64 -9.05 3.92
C PHE A 79 -19.43 -7.98 4.70
N LEU A 80 -19.00 -6.71 4.69
CA LEU A 80 -19.72 -5.57 5.25
C LEU A 80 -20.72 -4.95 4.27
N HIS A 81 -20.45 -5.06 2.96
CA HIS A 81 -21.26 -4.47 1.90
C HIS A 81 -21.46 -5.50 0.77
N SER A 82 -22.68 -6.03 0.67
CA SER A 82 -23.13 -7.07 -0.28
C SER A 82 -22.46 -7.05 -1.67
N SER A 83 -21.68 -8.11 -1.93
CA SER A 83 -21.48 -8.91 -3.17
C SER A 83 -21.13 -8.24 -4.52
N LYS A 84 -21.01 -6.92 -4.61
CA LYS A 84 -20.90 -6.24 -5.91
C LYS A 84 -19.50 -6.08 -6.51
N ASN A 85 -18.41 -6.57 -5.89
CA ASN A 85 -17.09 -6.01 -6.18
C ASN A 85 -16.02 -6.95 -6.75
N ARG A 86 -16.33 -8.21 -7.09
CA ARG A 86 -15.39 -9.09 -7.82
C ARG A 86 -14.81 -8.43 -9.10
N LEU A 87 -15.64 -7.69 -9.83
CA LEU A 87 -15.20 -6.95 -11.02
C LEU A 87 -14.19 -5.85 -10.65
N ARG A 88 -14.39 -5.16 -9.51
CA ARG A 88 -13.48 -4.12 -9.02
C ARG A 88 -12.09 -4.68 -8.72
N ASP A 89 -12.01 -5.88 -8.15
CA ASP A 89 -10.74 -6.52 -7.81
C ASP A 89 -9.97 -6.98 -9.07
N ILE A 90 -10.69 -7.50 -10.06
CA ILE A 90 -10.13 -7.84 -11.38
C ILE A 90 -9.65 -6.56 -12.06
N LEU A 91 -10.47 -5.51 -12.09
CA LEU A 91 -10.11 -4.22 -12.67
C LEU A 91 -8.90 -3.62 -11.95
N PHE A 92 -8.86 -3.67 -10.62
CA PHE A 92 -7.74 -3.18 -9.83
C PHE A 92 -6.44 -3.92 -10.16
N THR A 93 -6.48 -5.25 -10.20
CA THR A 93 -5.31 -6.07 -10.53
C THR A 93 -4.87 -5.83 -11.97
N ALA A 94 -5.81 -5.78 -12.92
CA ALA A 94 -5.53 -5.49 -14.32
C ALA A 94 -4.91 -4.10 -14.50
N LEU A 95 -5.40 -3.11 -13.74
CA LEU A 95 -4.93 -1.73 -13.80
C LEU A 95 -3.55 -1.57 -13.14
N MET A 96 -3.26 -2.30 -12.06
CA MET A 96 -1.92 -2.37 -11.49
C MET A 96 -0.93 -2.99 -12.48
N LEU A 97 -1.29 -4.12 -13.08
CA LEU A 97 -0.45 -4.80 -14.07
C LEU A 97 -0.24 -3.96 -15.33
N SER A 98 -1.23 -3.19 -15.77
CA SER A 98 -1.09 -2.32 -16.94
C SER A 98 -0.15 -1.14 -16.68
N ILE A 99 -0.24 -0.50 -15.50
CA ILE A 99 0.70 0.59 -15.13
C ILE A 99 2.12 0.07 -15.04
N ILE A 100 2.33 -1.10 -14.42
CA ILE A 100 3.63 -1.78 -14.40
C ILE A 100 4.14 -2.08 -15.80
N GLY A 101 3.28 -2.67 -16.63
CA GLY A 101 3.63 -3.04 -18.00
C GLY A 101 4.08 -1.82 -18.79
N LEU A 102 3.37 -0.70 -18.63
CA LEU A 102 3.74 0.59 -19.21
C LEU A 102 5.10 1.07 -18.67
N TRP A 103 5.32 0.97 -17.37
CA TRP A 103 6.58 1.37 -16.72
C TRP A 103 7.79 0.58 -17.22
N VAL A 104 7.68 -0.74 -17.25
CA VAL A 104 8.74 -1.64 -17.73
C VAL A 104 8.99 -1.43 -19.22
N TYR A 105 7.92 -1.33 -20.02
CA TYR A 105 8.03 -1.08 -21.45
C TYR A 105 8.74 0.25 -21.74
N THR A 106 8.37 1.32 -21.04
CA THR A 106 8.97 2.65 -21.25
C THR A 106 10.45 2.69 -20.85
N LEU A 107 10.81 2.08 -19.72
CA LEU A 107 12.20 1.95 -19.30
C LEU A 107 13.06 1.16 -20.30
N ILE A 108 12.56 0.03 -20.80
CA ILE A 108 13.33 -0.85 -21.70
C ILE A 108 13.43 -0.28 -23.11
N THR A 109 12.33 0.25 -23.63
CA THR A 109 12.19 0.49 -25.08
C THR A 109 12.47 1.94 -25.47
N LEU A 110 12.13 2.90 -24.60
CA LEU A 110 12.20 4.31 -24.91
C LEU A 110 13.33 5.03 -24.18
N ASN A 111 13.79 4.49 -23.04
CA ASN A 111 14.72 5.17 -22.14
C ASN A 111 14.29 6.63 -21.84
N ASP A 112 12.98 6.89 -21.89
CA ASP A 112 12.40 8.22 -21.75
C ASP A 112 11.88 8.40 -20.33
N PHE A 113 12.61 9.22 -19.59
CA PHE A 113 12.37 9.53 -18.20
C PHE A 113 10.99 10.18 -17.96
N SER A 114 10.41 10.85 -18.96
CA SER A 114 9.13 11.56 -18.82
C SER A 114 7.95 10.59 -18.65
N TYR A 115 7.92 9.50 -19.42
CA TYR A 115 6.87 8.48 -19.33
C TYR A 115 7.00 7.63 -18.07
N TYR A 116 8.23 7.43 -17.59
CA TYR A 116 8.50 6.83 -16.29
C TYR A 116 7.84 7.65 -15.17
N ILE A 117 8.05 8.98 -15.14
CA ILE A 117 7.44 9.86 -14.12
C ILE A 117 5.92 9.82 -14.18
N VAL A 118 5.32 9.84 -15.37
CA VAL A 118 3.86 9.83 -15.54
C VAL A 118 3.27 8.53 -14.99
N SER A 119 3.86 7.40 -15.35
CA SER A 119 3.39 6.08 -14.90
C SER A 119 3.52 5.94 -13.38
N ASP A 120 4.63 6.41 -12.81
CA ASP A 120 4.86 6.43 -11.36
C ASP A 120 3.85 7.33 -10.63
N ALA A 121 3.56 8.51 -11.18
CA ALA A 121 2.56 9.42 -10.61
C ALA A 121 1.15 8.82 -10.64
N VAL A 122 0.78 8.13 -11.71
CA VAL A 122 -0.50 7.42 -11.82
C VAL A 122 -0.57 6.29 -10.79
N TYR A 123 0.48 5.46 -10.70
CA TYR A 123 0.57 4.38 -9.69
C TYR A 123 0.41 4.93 -8.27
N THR A 124 1.20 5.95 -7.95
CA THR A 124 1.28 6.58 -6.64
C THR A 124 -0.06 7.17 -6.22
N THR A 125 -0.74 7.86 -7.14
CA THR A 125 -2.06 8.44 -6.90
C THR A 125 -3.09 7.37 -6.57
N ILE A 126 -3.12 6.30 -7.35
CA ILE A 126 -4.09 5.22 -7.20
C ILE A 126 -3.90 4.50 -5.88
N ILE A 127 -2.66 4.11 -5.55
CA ILE A 127 -2.34 3.48 -4.27
C ILE A 127 -2.71 4.39 -3.10
N SER A 128 -2.40 5.69 -3.18
CA SER A 128 -2.72 6.65 -2.13
C SER A 128 -4.23 6.74 -1.87
N ILE A 129 -5.04 6.81 -2.94
CA ILE A 129 -6.51 6.78 -2.84
C ILE A 129 -6.97 5.48 -2.18
N PHE A 130 -6.38 4.34 -2.55
CA PHE A 130 -6.78 3.06 -1.98
C PHE A 130 -6.40 2.89 -0.52
N ILE A 131 -5.24 3.36 -0.09
CA ILE A 131 -4.86 3.42 1.32
C ILE A 131 -5.90 4.27 2.06
N TYR A 132 -6.20 5.47 1.54
CA TYR A 132 -7.14 6.40 2.15
C TYR A 132 -8.54 5.79 2.28
N ASP A 133 -9.10 5.22 1.22
CA ASP A 133 -10.42 4.60 1.22
C ASP A 133 -10.46 3.40 2.16
N THR A 134 -9.43 2.56 2.13
CA THR A 134 -9.34 1.39 3.01
C THR A 134 -9.28 1.81 4.49
N ALA A 135 -8.52 2.85 4.81
CA ALA A 135 -8.45 3.42 6.15
C ALA A 135 -9.77 4.06 6.56
N ARG A 136 -10.44 4.79 5.65
CA ARG A 136 -11.74 5.43 5.92
C ARG A 136 -12.80 4.42 6.34
N ASP A 137 -12.80 3.23 5.72
CA ASP A 137 -13.79 2.19 6.03
C ASP A 137 -13.61 1.52 7.38
N THR A 138 -12.46 1.71 8.02
CA THR A 138 -12.28 1.33 9.42
C THR A 138 -13.02 2.26 10.39
N GLY A 139 -13.67 3.32 9.87
CA GLY A 139 -14.47 4.30 10.61
C GLY A 139 -13.80 5.68 10.64
N LYS A 140 -12.47 5.75 10.64
CA LYS A 140 -11.71 7.00 10.60
C LYS A 140 -10.31 6.78 10.03
N VAL A 141 -9.85 7.74 9.22
CA VAL A 141 -8.45 7.83 8.79
C VAL A 141 -7.63 8.43 9.94
N ARG A 142 -6.62 7.70 10.40
CA ARG A 142 -5.76 8.12 11.52
C ARG A 142 -4.65 9.02 10.99
N TYR A 143 -4.07 9.84 11.87
CA TYR A 143 -2.98 10.76 11.46
C TYR A 143 -1.80 10.00 10.84
N TYR A 144 -1.48 8.80 11.34
CA TYR A 144 -0.37 8.00 10.81
C TYR A 144 -0.67 7.45 9.41
N ASP A 145 -1.94 7.27 9.02
CA ASP A 145 -2.31 6.89 7.66
C ASP A 145 -2.00 8.03 6.69
N TYR A 146 -2.31 9.28 7.08
CA TYR A 146 -1.97 10.47 6.28
C TYR A 146 -0.46 10.64 6.15
N VAL A 147 0.29 10.47 7.24
CA VAL A 147 1.74 10.52 7.21
C VAL A 147 2.29 9.48 6.24
N ALA A 148 1.81 8.24 6.30
CA ALA A 148 2.24 7.17 5.39
C ALA A 148 1.94 7.50 3.92
N ILE A 149 0.75 8.01 3.61
CA ILE A 149 0.37 8.43 2.26
C ILE A 149 1.27 9.56 1.76
N ILE A 150 1.47 10.60 2.57
CA ILE A 150 2.29 11.75 2.20
C ILE A 150 3.73 11.33 1.93
N THR A 151 4.32 10.52 2.82
CA THR A 151 5.69 10.05 2.63
C THR A 151 5.81 9.05 1.48
N PHE A 152 4.75 8.31 1.14
CA PHE A 152 4.66 7.48 -0.07
C PHE A 152 4.62 8.29 -1.36
N ILE A 153 3.82 9.36 -1.39
CA ILE A 153 3.79 10.27 -2.55
C ILE A 153 5.16 10.92 -2.75
N ILE A 154 5.73 11.42 -1.67
CA ILE A 154 7.05 12.06 -1.68
C ILE A 154 8.12 11.05 -2.11
N SER A 155 8.13 9.83 -1.57
CA SER A 155 9.13 8.84 -1.94
C SER A 155 9.02 8.49 -3.42
N MET A 156 7.85 8.14 -3.93
CA MET A 156 7.73 7.72 -5.33
C MET A 156 8.08 8.86 -6.30
N LEU A 157 7.52 10.05 -6.10
CA LEU A 157 7.72 11.16 -7.03
C LEU A 157 9.09 11.84 -6.94
N LEU A 158 9.67 11.95 -5.73
CA LEU A 158 10.95 12.63 -5.52
C LEU A 158 12.13 11.67 -5.38
N GLY A 159 11.88 10.37 -5.22
CA GLY A 159 12.89 9.32 -5.16
C GLY A 159 13.93 9.36 -6.28
N PRO A 160 13.51 9.47 -7.54
CA PRO A 160 14.44 9.59 -8.68
C PRO A 160 15.37 10.81 -8.59
N PHE A 161 14.96 11.86 -7.87
CA PHE A 161 15.67 13.13 -7.79
C PHE A 161 16.44 13.31 -6.48
N ASN A 162 16.16 12.50 -5.45
CA ASN A 162 16.73 12.70 -4.13
C ASN A 162 16.87 11.40 -3.32
N SER A 163 17.89 10.62 -3.66
CA SER A 163 18.22 9.35 -3.01
C SER A 163 18.61 9.47 -1.53
N LEU A 164 19.07 10.64 -1.07
CA LEU A 164 19.51 10.84 0.33
C LEU A 164 18.33 10.93 1.32
N PHE A 165 17.20 11.51 0.91
CA PHE A 165 16.02 11.61 1.79
C PHE A 165 15.18 10.33 1.80
N TYR A 166 15.43 9.42 0.85
CA TYR A 166 14.71 8.17 0.71
C TYR A 166 14.74 7.32 2.00
N TYR A 167 15.90 7.27 2.65
CA TYR A 167 16.10 6.55 3.92
C TYR A 167 15.33 7.13 5.11
N LEU A 168 14.82 8.36 5.03
CA LEU A 168 14.05 8.93 6.14
C LEU A 168 12.59 8.50 6.08
N TYR A 169 12.08 8.13 4.90
CA TYR A 169 10.67 7.81 4.72
C TYR A 169 10.27 6.43 5.27
N PHE A 170 11.21 5.48 5.36
CA PHE A 170 10.88 4.15 5.90
C PHE A 170 10.43 4.21 7.38
N PHE A 171 11.00 5.12 8.18
CA PHE A 171 10.64 5.27 9.60
C PHE A 171 9.16 5.60 9.78
N PHE A 172 8.63 6.48 8.94
CA PHE A 172 7.22 6.86 8.98
C PHE A 172 6.29 5.70 8.62
N TRP A 173 6.69 4.85 7.68
CA TRP A 173 5.91 3.67 7.30
C TRP A 173 6.00 2.56 8.33
N ILE A 174 7.16 2.29 8.92
CA ILE A 174 7.27 1.37 10.06
C ILE A 174 6.39 1.87 11.20
N TYR A 175 6.45 3.16 11.53
CA TYR A 175 5.65 3.75 12.59
C TYR A 175 4.14 3.59 12.34
N ALA A 176 3.67 3.97 11.15
CA ALA A 176 2.28 3.79 10.74
C ALA A 176 1.86 2.32 10.75
N GLY A 177 2.76 1.44 10.30
CA GLY A 177 2.63 -0.01 10.31
C GLY A 177 2.38 -0.57 11.71
N VAL A 178 3.29 -0.30 12.63
CA VAL A 178 3.21 -0.73 14.02
C VAL A 178 1.95 -0.16 14.68
N LYS A 179 1.66 1.14 14.54
CA LYS A 179 0.44 1.74 15.11
C LYS A 179 -0.83 1.09 14.58
N SER A 180 -0.92 0.82 13.28
CA SER A 180 -2.09 0.18 12.68
C SER A 180 -2.26 -1.28 13.13
N ILE A 181 -1.16 -2.01 13.36
CA ILE A 181 -1.19 -3.37 13.93
C ILE A 181 -1.60 -3.34 15.40
N VAL A 182 -1.03 -2.43 16.19
CA VAL A 182 -1.36 -2.27 17.60
C VAL A 182 -2.84 -1.92 17.78
N GLU A 183 -3.38 -0.97 17.01
CA GLU A 183 -4.82 -0.66 16.99
C GLU A 183 -5.69 -1.86 16.60
N SER A 184 -5.15 -2.79 15.80
CA SER A 184 -5.86 -4.03 15.46
C SER A 184 -5.99 -5.00 16.64
N TYR A 185 -5.15 -4.86 17.68
CA TYR A 185 -5.18 -5.68 18.89
C TYR A 185 -5.79 -4.96 20.10
N GLU A 186 -5.48 -3.67 20.32
CA GLU A 186 -5.87 -2.91 21.52
C GLU A 186 -7.35 -2.49 21.56
N GLY A 187 -8.08 -2.57 20.44
CA GLY A 187 -9.51 -2.26 20.43
C GLY A 187 -10.41 -3.22 21.21
N SER A 188 -9.85 -4.11 22.03
CA SER A 188 -10.53 -4.91 23.05
C SER A 188 -10.65 -4.22 24.42
N GLU A 189 -9.85 -3.18 24.73
CA GLU A 189 -9.76 -2.64 26.10
C GLU A 189 -10.48 -1.31 26.34
N ASP A 190 -10.67 -0.47 25.31
CA ASP A 190 -11.32 0.86 25.49
C ASP A 190 -12.87 0.84 25.48
N GLU A 191 -13.52 -0.30 25.68
CA GLU A 191 -14.98 -0.41 25.83
C GLU A 191 -15.41 -1.30 27.02
N GLN A 192 -14.73 -1.16 28.16
CA GLN A 192 -15.26 -1.52 29.49
C GLN A 192 -15.36 -0.27 30.36
#